data_AF-A0A2J8Y164-F1
#
_entry.id   AF-A0A2J8Y164-F1
#
_cell.length_a   1.000
_cell.length_b   1.000
_cell.length_c   1.000
_cell.angle_alpha   90.00
_cell.angle_beta   90.00
_cell.angle_gamma   90.00
#
_symmetry.space_group_name_H-M   'P 1'
#
loop_
_entity.id
_entity.type
_entity.pdbx_description
1 polymer ?
#
loop_
_entity_poly.entity_id
_entity_poly.type
_entity_poly.pdbx_seq_one_letter_code
_entity_poly.pdbx_strand_id
1 'polypeptide(L)'
;MKLENSIIPVHKQTENLQRLQENVEKTLSCLDHVISYYHVASDTEKIIREGPTGRLEEYLGSMAKIQKAVEYFQDNSPDSPELNKVKLLFERGKEALESEFRSLMTRHSKVVSPVLILDLI
;
A
#
# COMPACT_ATOMS: atom_id res chain seq x y z
N MET A 1 18.14 0.63 55.14
CA MET A 1 19.58 0.61 54.78
C MET A 1 20.02 -0.60 53.95
N LYS A 2 20.02 -1.87 54.44
CA LYS A 2 20.48 -3.00 53.60
C LYS A 2 19.57 -3.33 52.41
N LEU A 3 18.26 -3.18 52.55
CA LEU A 3 17.29 -3.49 51.49
C LEU A 3 17.30 -2.45 50.36
N GLU A 4 17.35 -1.17 50.71
CA GLU A 4 17.40 -0.05 49.75
C GLU A 4 18.65 -0.09 48.86
N ASN A 5 19.80 -0.46 49.45
CA ASN A 5 21.06 -0.59 48.71
C ASN A 5 21.05 -1.75 47.70
N SER A 6 20.14 -2.73 47.86
CA SER A 6 19.99 -3.86 46.93
C SER A 6 18.84 -3.66 45.93
N ILE A 7 17.77 -2.97 46.32
CA ILE A 7 16.56 -2.80 45.50
C ILE A 7 16.75 -1.73 44.41
N ILE A 8 17.40 -0.61 44.72
CA ILE A 8 17.63 0.49 43.76
C ILE A 8 18.46 0.03 42.54
N PRO A 9 19.61 -0.67 42.70
CA PRO A 9 20.37 -1.16 41.55
C PRO A 9 19.60 -2.19 40.71
N VAL A 10 18.77 -3.04 41.34
CA VAL A 10 17.90 -3.98 40.60
C VAL A 10 16.88 -3.22 39.77
N HIS A 11 16.18 -2.22 40.32
CA HIS A 11 15.26 -1.41 39.53
C HIS A 11 15.93 -0.68 38.37
N LYS A 12 17.13 -0.12 38.57
CA LYS A 12 17.90 0.51 37.49
C LYS A 12 18.30 -0.51 36.41
N GLN A 13 18.69 -1.72 36.81
CA GLN A 13 18.98 -2.78 35.85
C GLN A 13 17.74 -3.20 35.08
N THR A 14 16.58 -3.36 35.74
CA THR A 14 15.30 -3.66 35.11
C THR A 14 14.87 -2.57 34.12
N GLU A 15 14.99 -1.29 34.50
CA GLU A 15 14.66 -0.16 33.63
C GLU A 15 15.57 -0.13 32.38
N ASN A 16 16.87 -0.36 32.55
CA ASN A 16 17.80 -0.46 31.43
C ASN A 16 17.46 -1.65 30.51
N LEU A 17 17.03 -2.78 31.08
CA LEU A 17 16.63 -3.95 30.31
C LEU A 17 15.34 -3.68 29.51
N GLN A 18 14.36 -3.01 30.12
CA GLN A 18 13.12 -2.59 29.44
C GLN A 18 13.44 -1.63 28.29
N ARG A 19 14.30 -0.62 28.53
CA ARG A 19 14.72 0.31 27.48
C ARG A 19 15.45 -0.41 26.33
N LEU A 20 16.30 -1.38 26.65
CA LEU A 20 16.97 -2.21 25.64
C LEU A 20 15.94 -3.00 24.82
N GLN A 21 14.97 -3.64 25.48
CA GLN A 21 13.90 -4.38 24.82
C GLN A 21 13.09 -3.47 23.88
N GLU A 22 12.64 -2.31 24.35
CA GLU A 22 11.89 -1.35 23.53
C GLU A 22 12.69 -0.89 22.29
N ASN A 23 14.00 -0.65 22.45
CA ASN A 23 14.85 -0.24 21.34
C ASN A 23 14.98 -1.35 20.29
N VAL A 24 15.11 -2.61 20.73
CA VAL A 24 15.15 -3.78 19.85
C VAL A 24 13.82 -3.92 19.10
N GLU A 25 12.69 -3.84 19.80
CA GLU A 25 11.35 -3.95 19.20
C GLU A 25 11.11 -2.83 18.16
N LYS A 26 11.46 -1.58 18.48
CA LYS A 26 11.36 -0.45 17.54
C LYS A 26 12.24 -0.67 16.31
N THR A 27 13.46 -1.16 16.50
CA THR A 27 14.39 -1.43 15.39
C THR A 27 13.86 -2.52 14.47
N LEU A 28 13.35 -3.62 15.05
CA LEU A 28 12.71 -4.71 14.30
C LEU A 28 11.50 -4.19 13.51
N SER A 29 10.62 -3.40 14.13
CA SER A 29 9.46 -2.82 13.45
C SER A 29 9.86 -1.90 12.29
N CYS A 30 10.94 -1.12 12.43
CA CYS A 30 11.46 -0.30 11.33
C CYS A 30 11.98 -1.17 10.17
N LEU A 31 12.69 -2.26 10.47
CA LEU A 31 13.19 -3.18 9.45
C LEU A 31 12.05 -3.88 8.72
N ASP A 32 11.04 -4.37 9.43
CA ASP A 32 9.85 -4.98 8.84
C ASP A 32 9.12 -4.00 7.92
N HIS A 33 9.03 -2.73 8.32
CA HIS A 33 8.44 -1.69 7.49
C HIS A 33 9.21 -1.49 6.17
N VAL A 34 10.54 -1.41 6.23
CA VAL A 34 11.40 -1.29 5.04
C VAL A 34 11.26 -2.51 4.12
N ILE A 35 11.35 -3.71 4.69
CA ILE A 35 11.26 -4.98 3.94
C ILE A 35 9.90 -5.08 3.24
N SER A 36 8.82 -4.61 3.87
CA SER A 36 7.47 -4.67 3.28
C SER A 36 7.39 -4.00 1.90
N TYR A 37 8.11 -2.91 1.65
CA TYR A 37 8.11 -2.23 0.35
C TYR A 37 8.74 -3.06 -0.77
N TYR A 38 9.73 -3.92 -0.45
CA TYR A 38 10.36 -4.81 -1.43
C TYR A 38 9.42 -5.93 -1.90
N HIS A 39 8.39 -6.27 -1.11
CA HIS A 39 7.40 -7.28 -1.46
C HIS A 39 6.20 -6.73 -2.24
N VAL A 40 5.94 -5.41 -2.17
CA VAL A 40 4.75 -4.77 -2.77
C VAL A 40 4.54 -5.14 -4.23
N ALA A 41 5.59 -5.14 -5.04
CA ALA A 41 5.46 -5.48 -6.46
C ALA A 41 4.97 -6.91 -6.67
N SER A 42 5.49 -7.89 -5.92
CA SER A 42 5.08 -9.30 -6.01
C SER A 42 3.66 -9.50 -5.50
N ASP A 43 3.32 -8.89 -4.37
CA ASP A 43 2.03 -9.09 -3.71
C ASP A 43 0.86 -8.51 -4.51
N THR A 44 1.12 -7.43 -5.25
CA THR A 44 0.08 -6.71 -6.00
C THR A 44 0.04 -7.08 -7.49
N GLU A 45 1.08 -7.71 -8.04
CA GLU A 45 1.19 -8.01 -9.48
C GLU A 45 0.00 -8.82 -10.01
N LYS A 46 -0.46 -9.82 -9.24
CA LYS A 46 -1.63 -10.63 -9.62
C LYS A 46 -2.88 -9.76 -9.75
N ILE A 47 -3.14 -8.91 -8.75
CA ILE A 47 -4.32 -8.03 -8.73
C ILE A 47 -4.26 -7.06 -9.91
N ILE A 48 -3.11 -6.42 -10.14
CA ILE A 48 -2.94 -5.48 -11.26
C ILE A 48 -3.17 -6.15 -12.61
N ARG A 49 -2.62 -7.36 -12.81
CA ARG A 49 -2.75 -8.11 -14.06
C ARG A 49 -4.19 -8.54 -14.35
N GLU A 50 -4.93 -8.94 -13.33
CA GLU A 50 -6.30 -9.41 -13.52
C GLU A 50 -7.34 -8.27 -13.63
N GLY A 51 -6.95 -7.03 -13.38
CA GLY A 51 -7.77 -5.84 -13.63
C GLY A 51 -8.84 -5.52 -12.57
N PRO A 52 -9.42 -4.31 -12.63
CA PRO A 52 -10.32 -3.77 -11.60
C PRO A 52 -11.79 -4.20 -11.74
N THR A 53 -12.19 -4.82 -12.86
CA THR A 53 -13.58 -5.13 -13.18
C THR A 53 -14.25 -5.94 -12.05
N GLY A 54 -15.32 -5.39 -11.48
CA GLY A 54 -16.08 -6.04 -10.41
C GLY A 54 -15.44 -6.01 -9.00
N ARG A 55 -14.25 -5.40 -8.85
CA ARG A 55 -13.51 -5.35 -7.57
C ARG A 55 -12.67 -4.07 -7.43
N LEU A 56 -13.28 -2.94 -7.78
CA LEU A 56 -12.59 -1.64 -7.84
C LEU A 56 -11.91 -1.27 -6.52
N GLU A 57 -12.57 -1.46 -5.38
CA GLU A 57 -12.00 -1.09 -4.06
C GLU A 57 -10.74 -1.89 -3.72
N GLU A 58 -10.75 -3.21 -3.92
CA GLU A 58 -9.57 -4.07 -3.72
C GLU A 58 -8.41 -3.64 -4.64
N TYR A 59 -8.74 -3.34 -5.90
CA TYR A 59 -7.78 -2.89 -6.89
C TYR A 59 -7.15 -1.54 -6.50
N LEU A 60 -7.96 -0.57 -6.07
CA LEU A 60 -7.49 0.72 -5.60
C LEU A 60 -6.67 0.61 -4.31
N GLY A 61 -7.01 -0.33 -3.42
CA GLY A 61 -6.19 -0.65 -2.25
C GLY A 61 -4.78 -1.13 -2.65
N SER A 62 -4.70 -1.99 -3.66
CA SER A 62 -3.41 -2.43 -4.24
C SER A 62 -2.65 -1.29 -4.90
N MET A 63 -3.33 -0.43 -5.67
CA MET A 63 -2.74 0.77 -6.27
C MET A 63 -2.16 1.73 -5.23
N ALA A 64 -2.85 1.95 -4.11
CA ALA A 64 -2.37 2.79 -3.03
C ALA A 64 -1.11 2.21 -2.36
N LYS A 65 -1.01 0.88 -2.22
CA LYS A 65 0.21 0.22 -1.72
C LYS A 65 1.39 0.42 -2.67
N ILE A 66 1.16 0.25 -3.98
CA ILE A 66 2.18 0.48 -5.01
C ILE A 66 2.64 1.94 -4.99
N GLN A 67 1.71 2.89 -4.91
CA GLN A 67 2.03 4.31 -4.84
C GLN A 67 2.93 4.65 -3.64
N LYS A 68 2.60 4.13 -2.45
CA LYS A 68 3.45 4.31 -1.26
C LYS A 68 4.85 3.72 -1.45
N ALA A 69 4.97 2.59 -2.14
CA ALA A 69 6.28 2.02 -2.47
C ALA A 69 7.06 2.91 -3.47
N VAL A 70 6.38 3.50 -4.45
CA VAL A 70 7.00 4.47 -5.38
C VAL A 70 7.55 5.67 -4.61
N GLU A 71 6.75 6.26 -3.73
CA GLU A 71 7.15 7.39 -2.87
C GLU A 71 8.36 7.00 -2.00
N TYR A 72 8.29 5.86 -1.32
CA TYR A 72 9.38 5.34 -0.49
C TYR A 72 10.69 5.19 -1.27
N PHE A 73 10.67 4.47 -2.40
CA PHE A 73 11.89 4.24 -3.17
C PHE A 73 12.39 5.51 -3.86
N GLN A 74 11.51 6.44 -4.23
CA GLN A 74 11.94 7.71 -4.80
C GLN A 74 12.71 8.57 -3.80
N ASP A 75 12.27 8.59 -2.55
CA ASP A 75 12.91 9.38 -1.49
C ASP A 75 14.19 8.73 -0.94
N ASN A 76 14.24 7.40 -0.92
CA ASN A 76 15.32 6.65 -0.25
C ASN A 76 16.30 5.97 -1.22
N SER A 77 15.90 5.69 -2.47
CA SER A 77 16.69 4.91 -3.45
C SER A 77 16.32 5.27 -4.91
N PRO A 78 16.53 6.52 -5.35
CA PRO A 78 15.94 7.10 -6.57
C PRO A 78 16.34 6.44 -7.90
N ASP A 79 17.39 5.61 -7.93
CA ASP A 79 17.88 4.92 -9.14
C ASP A 79 17.79 3.39 -9.03
N SER A 80 17.03 2.89 -8.05
CA SER A 80 16.96 1.45 -7.78
C SER A 80 16.10 0.69 -8.82
N PRO A 81 16.41 -0.58 -9.10
CA PRO A 81 15.58 -1.42 -9.96
C PRO A 81 14.17 -1.65 -9.37
N GLU A 82 14.04 -1.62 -8.04
CA GLU A 82 12.76 -1.74 -7.35
C GLU A 82 11.85 -0.55 -7.67
N LEU A 83 12.38 0.68 -7.63
CA LEU A 83 11.62 1.88 -8.02
C LEU A 83 11.06 1.75 -9.43
N ASN A 84 11.90 1.33 -10.38
CA ASN A 84 11.49 1.13 -11.77
C ASN A 84 10.40 0.06 -11.88
N LYS A 85 10.52 -1.03 -11.12
CA LYS A 85 9.53 -2.11 -11.08
C LYS A 85 8.17 -1.63 -10.57
N VAL A 86 8.14 -0.90 -9.44
CA VAL A 86 6.87 -0.41 -8.88
C VAL A 86 6.26 0.72 -9.71
N LYS A 87 7.06 1.59 -10.33
CA LYS A 87 6.58 2.62 -11.29
C LYS A 87 5.91 1.99 -12.51
N LEU A 88 6.55 0.99 -13.12
CA LEU A 88 5.98 0.29 -14.26
C LEU A 88 4.67 -0.42 -13.90
N LEU A 89 4.63 -1.05 -12.73
CA LEU A 89 3.42 -1.73 -12.25
C LEU A 89 2.28 -0.72 -11.99
N PHE A 90 2.61 0.45 -11.46
CA PHE A 90 1.64 1.54 -11.24
C PHE A 90 1.06 2.06 -12.56
N GLU A 91 1.90 2.30 -13.57
CA GLU A 91 1.43 2.76 -14.89
C GLU A 91 0.50 1.73 -15.55
N ARG A 92 0.84 0.44 -15.51
CA ARG A 92 -0.07 -0.63 -15.97
C ARG A 92 -1.40 -0.62 -15.23
N GLY A 93 -1.37 -0.34 -13.93
CA GLY A 93 -2.58 -0.23 -13.12
C GLY A 93 -3.46 0.95 -13.53
N LYS A 94 -2.86 2.10 -13.87
CA LYS A 94 -3.57 3.26 -14.40
C LYS A 94 -4.22 2.95 -15.75
N GLU A 95 -3.49 2.33 -16.67
CA GLU A 95 -4.03 1.92 -17.98
C GLU A 95 -5.24 0.99 -17.84
N ALA A 96 -5.19 0.03 -16.91
CA ALA A 96 -6.30 -0.86 -16.63
C ALA A 96 -7.53 -0.12 -16.07
N LEU A 97 -7.34 0.88 -15.22
CA LEU A 97 -8.42 1.73 -14.71
C LEU A 97 -9.05 2.57 -15.81
N GLU A 98 -8.25 3.16 -16.70
CA GLU A 98 -8.75 3.92 -17.85
C GLU A 98 -9.58 3.02 -18.79
N SER A 99 -9.12 1.79 -19.02
CA SER A 99 -9.84 0.80 -19.82
C SER A 99 -11.18 0.42 -19.19
N GLU A 100 -11.21 0.15 -17.88
CA GLU A 100 -12.44 -0.15 -17.15
C GLU A 100 -13.41 1.02 -17.17
N PHE A 101 -12.93 2.25 -17.00
CA PHE A 101 -13.77 3.44 -17.10
C PHE A 101 -14.45 3.54 -18.48
N ARG A 102 -13.70 3.35 -19.57
CA ARG A 102 -14.25 3.33 -20.94
C ARG A 102 -15.26 2.20 -21.13
N SER A 103 -14.97 1.02 -20.59
CA SER A 103 -15.88 -0.13 -20.64
C SER A 103 -17.21 0.16 -19.94
N LEU A 104 -17.17 0.75 -18.74
CA LEU A 104 -18.35 1.14 -17.98
C LEU A 104 -19.19 2.17 -18.73
N MET A 105 -18.56 3.21 -19.27
CA MET A 105 -19.25 4.24 -20.04
C MET A 105 -19.93 3.65 -21.27
N THR A 106 -19.23 2.80 -22.03
CA THR A 106 -19.78 2.15 -23.23
C THR A 106 -20.94 1.23 -22.90
N ARG A 107 -20.84 0.47 -21.80
CA ARG A 107 -21.87 -0.49 -21.40
C ARG A 107 -23.16 0.18 -20.93
N HIS A 108 -23.03 1.30 -20.22
CA HIS A 108 -24.15 1.92 -19.50
C HIS A 108 -24.70 3.19 -20.15
N SER A 109 -23.94 3.86 -21.02
CA SER A 109 -24.42 5.05 -21.74
C SER A 109 -25.20 4.63 -22.98
N LYS A 110 -26.50 4.34 -22.79
CA LYS A 110 -27.40 3.98 -23.89
C LYS A 110 -28.19 5.19 -24.36
N VAL A 111 -28.41 5.28 -25.66
CA VAL A 111 -29.27 6.30 -26.28
C VAL A 111 -30.70 6.10 -25.79
N VAL A 112 -31.40 7.19 -25.50
CA VAL A 112 -32.81 7.16 -25.13
C VAL A 112 -33.63 6.67 -26.33
N SER A 113 -34.53 5.72 -26.09
CA SER A 113 -35.40 5.20 -27.15
C SER A 113 -36.26 6.33 -27.74
N PRO A 114 -36.38 6.44 -29.07
CA PRO A 114 -37.28 7.41 -29.70
C PRO A 114 -38.72 7.36 -29.19
N VAL A 115 -39.21 6.17 -28.80
CA VAL A 115 -40.55 6.00 -28.23
C VAL A 115 -40.72 6.78 -26.93
N LEU A 116 -39.73 6.70 -26.04
CA LEU A 116 -39.74 7.47 -24.78
C LEU A 116 -39.66 8.98 -25.02
N ILE A 117 -39.04 9.40 -26.14
CA ILE A 117 -38.99 10.81 -26.53
C ILE A 117 -40.38 11.26 -27.02
N LEU A 118 -41.07 10.41 -27.78
CA LEU A 118 -42.41 10.71 -28.28
C LEU A 118 -43.46 10.82 -27.15
N ASP A 119 -43.33 10.02 -26.08
CA ASP A 119 -44.23 10.09 -24.91
C ASP A 119 -44.10 11.40 -24.10
N LEU A 120 -43.07 12.22 -24.36
CA LEU A 120 -42.79 13.49 -23.66
C LEU A 120 -43.31 14.73 -24.41
N ILE A 121 -43.88 14.57 -25.60
CA ILE A 121 -44.37 15.65 -26.48
C ILE A 121 -45.90 15.60 -26.53
#